data_AF-A0A356QMP5-F1
#
_entry.id   AF-A0A356QMP5-F1
#
_cell.length_a   1.000
_cell.length_b   1.000
_cell.length_c   1.000
_cell.angle_alpha   90.00
_cell.angle_beta   90.00
_cell.angle_gamma   90.00
#
_symmetry.space_group_name_H-M   'P 1'
#
loop_
_entity.id
_entity.type
_entity.pdbx_description
1 polymer ?
#
loop_
_entity_poly.entity_id
_entity_poly.type
_entity_poly.pdbx_seq_one_letter_code
_entity_poly.pdbx_strand_id
1 'polypeptide(L)'
;MERKPESGSMPLFEGLSGNSLNETESSFDEAAYLPTTSSLEEVLSDYRASGLSLKAHPLQFIRSHLMQHGVETAAGSCSRPEGSRVVVVGIVLSRQRPATAKGVIFLTLEDETDIVNVVVPKAVWQDCDPKDRRMPVVMVKGRIQRRGNVVHLLARRLLAWSEDDANELSLVDLPRMSRDFC
;
A
#
# COMPACT_ATOMS: atom_id res chain seq x y z
N MET A 1 35.13 -30.18 -51.60
CA MET A 1 35.10 -28.73 -51.94
C MET A 1 34.09 -28.08 -51.01
N GLU A 2 34.51 -27.73 -49.80
CA GLU A 2 33.69 -27.00 -48.82
C GLU A 2 33.79 -25.49 -49.09
N ARG A 3 32.64 -24.83 -49.24
CA ARG A 3 32.56 -23.37 -49.35
C ARG A 3 32.63 -22.79 -47.93
N LYS A 4 33.65 -21.97 -47.66
CA LYS A 4 33.72 -21.14 -46.45
C LYS A 4 32.55 -20.15 -46.42
N PRO A 5 31.88 -19.94 -45.28
CA PRO A 5 30.88 -18.88 -45.15
C PRO A 5 31.57 -17.50 -45.15
N GLU A 6 30.97 -16.55 -45.87
CA GLU A 6 31.42 -15.16 -45.93
C GLU A 6 31.25 -14.47 -44.56
N SER A 7 32.32 -13.82 -44.11
CA SER A 7 32.41 -13.01 -42.90
C SER A 7 31.59 -11.73 -43.07
N GLY A 8 30.30 -11.79 -42.70
CA GLY A 8 29.44 -10.61 -42.61
C GLY A 8 29.81 -9.73 -41.42
N SER A 9 29.96 -8.43 -41.66
CA SER A 9 30.20 -7.41 -40.64
C SER A 9 29.15 -7.50 -39.53
N MET A 10 29.60 -7.61 -38.27
CA MET A 10 28.70 -7.55 -37.11
C MET A 10 28.62 -6.08 -36.65
N PRO A 11 27.47 -5.40 -36.85
CA PRO A 11 27.36 -3.96 -36.58
C PRO A 11 27.52 -3.63 -35.08
N LEU A 12 27.34 -4.61 -34.21
CA LEU A 12 27.56 -4.47 -32.76
C LEU A 12 29.05 -4.40 -32.38
N PHE A 13 29.95 -4.93 -33.21
CA PHE A 13 31.39 -5.06 -32.93
C PHE A 13 32.27 -4.18 -33.84
N GLU A 14 31.66 -3.43 -34.75
CA GLU A 14 32.36 -2.57 -35.72
C GLU A 14 33.15 -1.45 -35.03
N GLY A 15 32.74 -1.00 -33.83
CA GLY A 15 33.48 -0.03 -33.02
C GLY A 15 34.67 -0.59 -32.22
N LEU A 16 34.89 -1.91 -32.22
CA LEU A 16 35.95 -2.57 -31.43
C LEU A 16 37.16 -3.00 -32.28
N SER A 17 37.09 -2.92 -33.61
CA SER A 17 38.17 -3.38 -34.50
C SER A 17 39.33 -2.39 -34.66
N GLY A 18 39.28 -1.26 -33.96
CA GLY A 18 40.17 -0.11 -34.20
C GLY A 18 41.25 0.17 -33.17
N ASN A 19 41.41 -0.60 -32.09
CA ASN A 19 42.43 -0.32 -31.06
C ASN A 19 43.31 -1.53 -30.76
N SER A 20 44.57 -1.43 -31.22
CA SER A 20 45.72 -2.11 -30.64
C SER A 20 45.67 -2.04 -29.11
N LEU A 21 46.07 -3.14 -28.47
CA LEU A 21 46.14 -3.33 -27.02
C LEU A 21 46.97 -2.22 -26.35
N ASN A 22 46.33 -1.10 -26.01
CA ASN A 22 46.72 -0.29 -24.87
C ASN A 22 45.91 -0.80 -23.69
N GLU A 23 46.55 -1.66 -22.90
CA GLU A 23 46.20 -1.84 -21.49
C GLU A 23 46.38 -0.48 -20.81
N THR A 24 45.31 0.29 -20.75
CA THR A 24 45.19 1.41 -19.83
C THR A 24 43.79 1.31 -19.27
N GLU A 25 43.73 0.47 -18.24
CA GLU A 25 42.79 0.50 -17.12
C GLU A 25 41.56 1.37 -17.39
N SER A 26 40.43 0.72 -17.69
CA SER A 26 39.15 1.35 -17.40
C SER A 26 39.20 1.77 -15.94
N SER A 27 39.31 3.07 -15.71
CA SER A 27 39.07 3.70 -14.43
C SER A 27 37.58 3.52 -14.10
N PHE A 28 37.20 2.31 -13.74
CA PHE A 28 35.95 1.98 -13.08
C PHE A 28 36.08 2.40 -11.61
N ASP A 29 36.14 3.69 -11.31
CA ASP A 29 35.84 4.15 -9.95
C ASP A 29 35.56 5.65 -9.89
N GLU A 30 34.58 6.11 -10.67
CA GLU A 30 33.73 7.19 -10.14
C GLU A 30 32.51 6.47 -9.57
N ALA A 31 32.60 6.07 -8.30
CA ALA A 31 31.50 5.45 -7.58
C ALA A 31 30.25 6.29 -7.84
N ALA A 32 29.34 5.77 -8.67
CA ALA A 32 28.10 6.46 -8.99
C ALA A 32 27.35 6.64 -7.67
N TYR A 33 27.37 7.86 -7.14
CA TYR A 33 26.66 8.21 -5.91
C TYR A 33 25.17 8.14 -6.20
N LEU A 34 24.56 6.98 -5.94
CA LEU A 34 23.12 6.86 -5.91
C LEU A 34 22.61 7.57 -4.65
N PRO A 35 21.60 8.44 -4.76
CA PRO A 35 21.00 9.06 -3.59
C PRO A 35 20.47 7.98 -2.64
N THR A 36 20.68 8.17 -1.34
CA THR A 36 20.15 7.26 -0.32
C THR A 36 18.65 7.44 -0.22
N THR A 37 17.90 6.37 -0.49
CA THR A 37 16.45 6.32 -0.35
C THR A 37 16.06 6.39 1.13
N SER A 38 15.03 7.17 1.48
CA SER A 38 14.51 7.19 2.85
C SER A 38 13.79 5.88 3.20
N SER A 39 13.69 5.56 4.50
CA SER A 39 13.01 4.32 4.95
C SER A 39 11.54 4.24 4.51
N LEU A 40 10.83 5.38 4.44
CA LEU A 40 9.46 5.39 3.92
C LEU A 40 9.43 5.10 2.42
N GLU A 41 10.30 5.73 1.63
CA GLU A 41 10.37 5.50 0.18
C GLU A 41 10.71 4.05 -0.15
N GLU A 42 11.58 3.41 0.62
CA GLU A 42 11.86 1.98 0.48
C GLU A 42 10.60 1.14 0.75
N VAL A 43 9.90 1.41 1.84
CA VAL A 43 8.66 0.69 2.20
C VAL A 43 7.58 0.91 1.14
N LEU A 44 7.39 2.14 0.67
CA LEU A 44 6.44 2.43 -0.40
C LEU A 44 6.83 1.73 -1.71
N SER A 45 8.13 1.64 -2.01
CA SER A 45 8.62 0.90 -3.17
C SER A 45 8.35 -0.60 -3.07
N ASP A 46 8.55 -1.20 -1.89
CA ASP A 46 8.21 -2.60 -1.63
C ASP A 46 6.70 -2.85 -1.80
N TYR A 47 5.85 -1.95 -1.28
CA TYR A 47 4.40 -2.01 -1.47
C TYR A 47 4.01 -1.86 -2.94
N ARG A 48 4.61 -0.93 -3.70
CA ARG A 48 4.39 -0.80 -5.16
C ARG A 48 4.74 -2.08 -5.91
N ALA A 49 5.84 -2.74 -5.53
CA ALA A 49 6.35 -3.92 -6.23
C ALA A 49 5.62 -5.23 -5.85
N SER A 50 5.35 -5.44 -4.56
CA SER A 50 4.89 -6.72 -4.01
C SER A 50 3.62 -6.62 -3.17
N GLY A 51 3.24 -5.40 -2.81
CA GLY A 51 2.09 -5.13 -1.97
C GLY A 51 2.34 -5.29 -0.46
N LEU A 52 3.57 -5.58 -0.06
CA LEU A 52 3.93 -5.63 1.36
C LEU A 52 5.37 -5.14 1.50
N SER A 53 5.76 -4.83 2.74
CA SER A 53 7.17 -4.67 3.09
C SER A 53 7.47 -5.49 4.33
N LEU A 54 8.64 -6.13 4.34
CA LEU A 54 9.16 -6.81 5.52
C LEU A 54 9.85 -5.84 6.49
N LYS A 55 10.07 -4.58 6.07
CA LYS A 55 10.78 -3.57 6.86
C LYS A 55 9.84 -2.88 7.84
N ALA A 56 8.71 -2.39 7.35
CA ALA A 56 7.71 -1.70 8.17
C ALA A 56 6.37 -1.59 7.41
N HIS A 57 5.31 -1.28 8.15
CA HIS A 57 4.01 -0.95 7.57
C HIS A 57 3.91 0.58 7.32
N PRO A 58 3.31 1.06 6.21
CA PRO A 58 3.29 2.48 5.85
C PRO A 58 2.66 3.39 6.91
N LEU A 59 1.59 2.91 7.58
CA LEU A 59 0.92 3.69 8.64
C LEU A 59 1.78 3.90 9.90
N GLN A 60 2.84 3.12 10.09
CA GLN A 60 3.77 3.30 11.21
C GLN A 60 4.45 4.67 11.16
N PHE A 61 4.76 5.17 9.96
CA PHE A 61 5.45 6.46 9.77
C PHE A 61 4.58 7.67 10.11
N ILE A 62 3.24 7.52 10.04
CA ILE A 62 2.28 8.57 10.38
C ILE A 62 1.52 8.30 11.69
N ARG A 63 1.91 7.27 12.45
CA ARG A 63 1.15 6.81 13.61
C ARG A 63 0.99 7.89 14.67
N SER A 64 2.04 8.66 14.97
CA SER A 64 1.97 9.75 15.96
C SER A 64 0.94 10.80 15.57
N HIS A 65 0.85 11.14 14.28
CA HIS A 65 -0.13 12.08 13.76
C HIS A 65 -1.55 11.50 13.87
N LEU A 66 -1.75 10.24 13.48
CA LEU A 66 -3.05 9.54 13.62
C LEU A 66 -3.55 9.53 15.07
N MET A 67 -2.67 9.21 16.03
CA MET A 67 -3.02 9.18 17.45
C MET A 67 -3.42 10.56 17.98
N GLN A 68 -2.75 11.64 17.55
CA GLN A 68 -3.11 13.01 17.91
C GLN A 68 -4.53 13.38 17.43
N HIS A 69 -4.99 12.77 16.35
CA HIS A 69 -6.35 12.95 15.79
C HIS A 69 -7.36 11.92 16.33
N GLY A 70 -7.01 11.16 17.37
CA GLY A 70 -7.89 10.20 18.03
C GLY A 70 -8.14 8.93 17.21
N VAL A 71 -7.28 8.62 16.24
CA VAL A 71 -7.30 7.36 15.51
C VAL A 71 -6.61 6.28 16.33
N GLU A 72 -7.32 5.18 16.58
CA GLU A 72 -6.79 4.02 17.29
C GLU A 72 -6.07 3.07 16.33
N THR A 73 -5.17 2.26 16.87
CA THR A 73 -4.59 1.14 16.15
C THR A 73 -5.64 0.04 15.94
N ALA A 74 -5.43 -0.85 14.98
CA ALA A 74 -6.29 -1.99 14.73
C ALA A 74 -6.44 -2.84 16.00
N ALA A 75 -5.33 -3.27 16.59
CA ALA A 75 -5.31 -4.04 17.83
C ALA A 75 -5.99 -3.29 18.99
N GLY A 76 -5.71 -1.99 19.12
CA GLY A 76 -6.31 -1.12 20.14
C GLY A 76 -7.84 -1.08 20.02
N SER A 77 -8.34 -0.83 18.81
CA SER A 77 -9.77 -0.79 18.54
C SER A 77 -10.47 -2.13 18.85
N CYS A 78 -9.84 -3.25 18.50
CA CYS A 78 -10.36 -4.59 18.77
C CYS A 78 -10.42 -4.93 20.27
N SER A 79 -9.58 -4.29 21.08
CA SER A 79 -9.58 -4.46 22.55
C SER A 79 -10.67 -3.64 23.27
N ARG A 80 -11.28 -2.64 22.61
CA ARG A 80 -12.27 -1.74 23.23
C ARG A 80 -13.60 -2.44 23.53
N PRO A 81 -14.30 -2.16 24.64
CA PRO A 81 -15.59 -2.80 24.99
C PRO A 81 -16.68 -2.70 23.91
N GLU A 82 -17.70 -3.57 23.99
CA GLU A 82 -18.85 -3.57 23.07
C GLU A 82 -19.51 -2.19 23.00
N GLY A 83 -19.84 -1.74 21.78
CA GLY A 83 -20.51 -0.45 21.54
C GLY A 83 -19.61 0.79 21.64
N SER A 84 -18.33 0.62 21.97
CA SER A 84 -17.33 1.70 22.02
C SER A 84 -17.23 2.40 20.66
N ARG A 85 -17.15 3.74 20.67
CA ARG A 85 -16.91 4.54 19.47
C ARG A 85 -15.42 4.60 19.23
N VAL A 86 -15.00 4.26 18.01
CA VAL A 86 -13.59 4.28 17.61
C VAL A 86 -13.45 4.89 16.22
N VAL A 87 -12.26 5.39 15.94
CA VAL A 87 -11.82 5.81 14.61
C VAL A 87 -10.60 4.98 14.26
N VAL A 88 -10.60 4.37 13.07
CA VAL A 88 -9.48 3.56 12.58
C VAL A 88 -9.12 4.03 11.18
N VAL A 89 -7.83 4.13 10.89
CA VAL A 89 -7.27 4.32 9.55
C VAL A 89 -6.49 3.07 9.20
N GLY A 90 -6.68 2.55 7.99
CA GLY A 90 -6.04 1.31 7.57
C GLY A 90 -5.90 1.19 6.06
N ILE A 91 -4.93 0.39 5.62
CA ILE A 91 -4.82 -0.07 4.23
C ILE A 91 -5.92 -1.10 3.99
N VAL A 92 -6.62 -0.99 2.87
CA VAL A 92 -7.74 -1.88 2.54
C VAL A 92 -7.23 -3.14 1.87
N LEU A 93 -7.23 -4.26 2.61
CA LEU A 93 -6.84 -5.58 2.10
C LEU A 93 -7.91 -6.23 1.22
N SER A 94 -9.18 -6.10 1.61
CA SER A 94 -10.28 -6.72 0.87
C SER A 94 -11.56 -5.91 0.97
N ARG A 95 -12.39 -6.03 -0.08
CA ARG A 95 -13.79 -5.60 -0.04
C ARG A 95 -14.66 -6.79 -0.40
N GLN A 96 -15.61 -7.16 0.48
CA GLN A 96 -16.61 -8.23 0.24
C GLN A 96 -18.10 -7.75 0.29
N ARG A 97 -18.96 -8.08 -0.69
CA ARG A 97 -20.32 -7.57 -0.92
C ARG A 97 -21.14 -8.77 -1.38
N PRO A 98 -21.38 -9.71 -0.47
CA PRO A 98 -22.13 -10.90 -0.80
C PRO A 98 -23.52 -10.51 -1.33
N ALA A 99 -24.00 -11.19 -2.37
CA ALA A 99 -25.33 -10.94 -2.94
C ALA A 99 -26.46 -11.06 -1.89
N THR A 100 -26.27 -11.92 -0.90
CA THR A 100 -27.23 -12.22 0.16
C THR A 100 -27.25 -11.19 1.30
N ALA A 101 -26.26 -10.30 1.39
CA ALA A 101 -26.08 -9.40 2.53
C ALA A 101 -26.88 -8.08 2.42
N LYS A 102 -27.95 -8.04 1.61
CA LYS A 102 -28.83 -6.86 1.41
C LYS A 102 -28.07 -5.55 1.12
N GLY A 103 -26.93 -5.65 0.43
CA GLY A 103 -26.08 -4.50 0.08
C GLY A 103 -25.13 -4.01 1.16
N VAL A 104 -24.95 -4.77 2.25
CA VAL A 104 -23.84 -4.58 3.21
C VAL A 104 -22.53 -4.92 2.53
N ILE A 105 -21.50 -4.15 2.86
CA ILE A 105 -20.12 -4.36 2.42
C ILE A 105 -19.28 -4.68 3.64
N PHE A 106 -18.35 -5.60 3.49
CA PHE A 106 -17.34 -5.97 4.45
C PHE A 106 -16.00 -5.45 3.94
N LEU A 107 -15.24 -4.76 4.79
CA LEU A 107 -13.87 -4.38 4.48
C LEU A 107 -12.95 -5.06 5.48
N THR A 108 -11.76 -5.45 5.04
CA THR A 108 -10.65 -5.77 5.95
C THR A 108 -9.65 -4.64 5.84
N LEU A 109 -9.42 -3.95 6.96
CA LEU A 109 -8.40 -2.92 7.08
C LEU A 109 -7.20 -3.50 7.82
N GLU A 110 -6.00 -3.08 7.46
CA GLU A 110 -4.79 -3.39 8.21
C GLU A 110 -4.06 -2.12 8.65
N ASP A 111 -3.40 -2.22 9.79
CA ASP A 111 -2.30 -1.34 10.17
C ASP A 111 -1.11 -2.15 10.69
N GLU A 112 -0.09 -1.47 11.21
CA GLU A 112 1.13 -2.11 11.72
C GLU A 112 0.91 -3.03 12.93
N THR A 113 -0.28 -3.01 13.54
CA THR A 113 -0.58 -3.76 14.77
C THR A 113 -1.44 -4.99 14.54
N ASP A 114 -2.45 -4.91 13.67
CA ASP A 114 -3.37 -6.01 13.36
C ASP A 114 -4.30 -5.63 12.18
N ILE A 115 -5.30 -6.49 11.92
CA ILE A 115 -6.42 -6.23 11.03
C ILE A 115 -7.70 -5.84 11.79
N VAL A 116 -8.57 -5.08 11.13
CA VAL A 116 -9.93 -4.78 11.57
C VAL A 116 -10.95 -5.21 10.51
N ASN A 117 -11.90 -6.04 10.92
CA ASN A 117 -13.04 -6.39 10.09
C ASN A 117 -14.13 -5.33 10.21
N VAL A 118 -14.39 -4.60 9.13
CA VAL A 118 -15.36 -3.51 9.10
C VAL A 118 -16.63 -3.98 8.41
N VAL A 119 -17.77 -3.75 9.06
CA VAL A 119 -19.10 -3.92 8.45
C VAL A 119 -19.60 -2.54 8.04
N VAL A 120 -19.79 -2.32 6.76
CA VAL A 120 -20.28 -1.07 6.16
C VAL A 120 -21.73 -1.25 5.73
N PRO A 121 -22.70 -0.67 6.45
CA PRO A 121 -24.10 -0.69 6.05
C PRO A 121 -24.30 -0.02 4.68
N LYS A 122 -25.31 -0.49 3.93
CA LYS A 122 -25.65 0.05 2.60
C LYS A 122 -25.79 1.58 2.60
N ALA A 123 -26.46 2.15 3.60
CA ALA A 123 -26.63 3.60 3.72
C ALA A 123 -25.29 4.33 3.83
N VAL A 124 -24.39 3.87 4.71
CA VAL A 124 -23.06 4.46 4.89
C VAL A 124 -22.22 4.38 3.60
N TRP A 125 -22.34 3.28 2.86
CA TRP A 125 -21.68 3.16 1.57
C TRP A 125 -22.25 4.11 0.51
N GLN A 126 -23.57 4.28 0.48
CA GLN A 126 -24.25 5.17 -0.46
C GLN A 126 -23.94 6.64 -0.19
N ASP A 127 -23.82 7.02 1.08
CA ASP A 127 -23.49 8.37 1.54
C ASP A 127 -22.00 8.71 1.34
N CYS A 128 -21.13 7.70 1.23
CA CYS A 128 -19.70 7.86 0.96
C CYS A 128 -19.47 8.33 -0.48
N ASP A 129 -18.61 9.34 -0.66
CA ASP A 129 -18.22 9.86 -1.97
C ASP A 129 -17.72 8.72 -2.86
N PRO A 130 -18.22 8.58 -4.10
CA PRO A 130 -17.73 7.56 -5.03
C PRO A 130 -16.21 7.49 -5.19
N LYS A 131 -15.48 8.61 -5.04
CA LYS A 131 -14.02 8.64 -5.13
C LYS A 131 -13.35 7.91 -3.95
N ASP A 132 -13.91 8.04 -2.76
CA ASP A 132 -13.35 7.49 -1.51
C ASP A 132 -13.48 5.97 -1.45
N ARG A 133 -14.51 5.43 -2.11
CA ARG A 133 -14.84 4.00 -2.12
C ARG A 133 -13.72 3.10 -2.65
N ARG A 134 -12.82 3.65 -3.46
CA ARG A 134 -11.74 2.90 -4.12
C ARG A 134 -10.35 3.24 -3.60
N MET A 135 -10.24 4.11 -2.60
CA MET A 135 -8.95 4.51 -2.06
C MET A 135 -8.25 3.34 -1.34
N PRO A 136 -6.91 3.20 -1.50
CA PRO A 136 -6.15 2.14 -0.85
C PRO A 136 -6.12 2.29 0.66
N VAL A 137 -6.22 3.53 1.16
CA VAL A 137 -6.29 3.85 2.60
C VAL A 137 -7.60 4.55 2.88
N VAL A 138 -8.30 4.11 3.93
CA VAL A 138 -9.57 4.70 4.34
C VAL A 138 -9.61 4.95 5.83
N MET A 139 -10.34 5.99 6.24
CA MET A 139 -10.72 6.22 7.63
C MET A 139 -12.15 5.75 7.87
N VAL A 140 -12.34 4.97 8.93
CA VAL A 140 -13.63 4.49 9.39
C VAL A 140 -13.92 5.03 10.78
N LYS A 141 -15.02 5.77 10.91
CA LYS A 141 -15.62 6.09 12.21
C LYS A 141 -16.75 5.10 12.47
N GLY A 142 -16.75 4.41 13.60
CA GLY A 142 -17.72 3.36 13.85
C GLY A 142 -17.88 2.99 15.31
N ARG A 143 -18.56 1.86 15.53
CA ARG A 143 -18.70 1.27 16.86
C ARG A 143 -18.28 -0.20 16.84
N ILE A 144 -17.60 -0.62 17.90
CA ILE A 144 -17.23 -2.03 18.08
C ILE A 144 -18.49 -2.87 18.29
N GLN A 145 -18.56 -3.99 17.57
CA GLN A 145 -19.57 -5.02 17.70
C GLN A 145 -18.90 -6.39 17.83
N ARG A 146 -19.29 -7.14 18.84
CA ARG A 146 -18.81 -8.50 19.11
C ARG A 146 -19.91 -9.50 18.82
N ARG A 147 -19.56 -10.54 18.08
CA ARG A 147 -20.39 -11.72 17.88
C ARG A 147 -19.56 -12.96 18.16
N GLY A 148 -19.78 -13.56 19.33
CA GLY A 148 -18.90 -14.60 19.83
C GLY A 148 -17.47 -14.08 19.95
N ASN A 149 -16.53 -14.75 19.29
CA ASN A 149 -15.11 -14.41 19.33
C ASN A 149 -14.67 -13.41 18.24
N VAL A 150 -15.58 -13.02 17.35
CA VAL A 150 -15.25 -12.11 16.24
C VAL A 150 -15.62 -10.68 16.61
N VAL A 151 -14.65 -9.78 16.45
CA VAL A 151 -14.83 -8.34 16.62
C VAL A 151 -15.00 -7.69 15.25
N HIS A 152 -16.04 -6.87 15.11
CA HIS A 152 -16.33 -6.07 13.94
C HIS A 152 -16.38 -4.59 14.31
N LEU A 153 -15.92 -3.73 13.40
CA LEU A 153 -16.20 -2.31 13.43
C LEU A 153 -17.44 -2.03 12.57
N LEU A 154 -18.58 -1.74 13.18
CA LEU A 154 -19.75 -1.28 12.45
C LEU A 154 -19.56 0.18 12.04
N ALA A 155 -19.34 0.41 10.74
CA ALA A 155 -19.09 1.74 10.20
C ALA A 155 -20.32 2.64 10.36
N ARG A 156 -20.05 3.89 10.74
CA ARG A 156 -21.00 5.00 10.75
C ARG A 156 -20.61 6.08 9.75
N ARG A 157 -19.34 6.19 9.43
CA ARG A 157 -18.80 7.04 8.37
C ARG A 157 -17.58 6.37 7.76
N LEU A 158 -17.47 6.44 6.45
CA LEU A 158 -16.32 6.00 5.66
C LEU A 158 -15.82 7.22 4.88
N LEU A 159 -14.51 7.45 4.93
CA LEU A 159 -13.85 8.58 4.27
C LEU A 159 -12.56 8.07 3.63
N ALA A 160 -12.16 8.68 2.51
CA ALA A 160 -10.78 8.56 2.07
C ALA A 160 -9.85 9.13 3.15
N TRP A 161 -8.68 8.52 3.33
CA TRP A 161 -7.59 9.22 3.98
C TRP A 161 -6.97 10.15 2.94
N SER A 162 -7.08 11.47 3.14
CA SER A 162 -6.43 12.47 2.30
C SER A 162 -5.49 13.33 3.13
N GLU A 163 -4.43 13.79 2.49
CA GLU A 163 -3.22 14.39 3.07
C GLU A 163 -3.42 15.76 3.71
N ASP A 164 -4.61 16.36 3.62
CA ASP A 164 -4.89 17.70 4.17
C ASP A 164 -4.57 17.80 5.69
N ASP A 165 -4.45 16.67 6.39
CA ASP A 165 -4.07 16.61 7.80
C ASP A 165 -2.57 16.29 8.04
N ALA A 166 -1.86 15.58 7.14
CA ALA A 166 -0.51 15.06 7.38
C ALA A 166 0.55 15.69 6.46
N ASN A 167 1.25 16.70 6.96
CA ASN A 167 2.36 17.34 6.27
C ASN A 167 3.48 16.31 5.93
N GLU A 168 3.86 16.26 4.65
CA GLU A 168 5.09 15.65 4.08
C GLU A 168 5.18 14.13 3.86
N LEU A 169 4.21 13.28 4.24
CA LEU A 169 4.30 11.83 3.98
C LEU A 169 3.15 11.34 3.11
N SER A 170 3.39 11.33 1.79
CA SER A 170 2.38 10.92 0.81
C SER A 170 2.17 9.41 0.81
N LEU A 171 1.04 8.96 1.37
CA LEU A 171 0.56 7.58 1.23
C LEU A 171 -0.30 7.41 -0.04
N VAL A 172 -0.49 8.47 -0.84
CA VAL A 172 -1.32 8.49 -2.06
C VAL A 172 -0.77 7.54 -3.12
N ASP A 173 0.53 7.25 -3.08
CA ASP A 173 1.20 6.34 -4.01
C ASP A 173 1.08 4.86 -3.66
N LEU A 174 0.36 4.50 -2.59
CA LEU A 174 0.13 3.10 -2.28
C LEU A 174 -0.70 2.45 -3.40
N PRO A 175 -0.24 1.32 -3.96
CA PRO A 175 -1.00 0.65 -5.00
C PRO A 175 -2.35 0.21 -4.45
N ARG A 176 -3.35 0.19 -5.33
CA ARG A 176 -4.64 -0.39 -5.00
C ARG A 176 -4.50 -1.91 -4.92
N MET A 177 -4.33 -2.39 -3.71
CA MET A 177 -4.12 -3.80 -3.42
C MET A 177 -5.39 -4.58 -3.09
N SER A 178 -6.47 -3.85 -2.78
CA SER A 178 -7.68 -4.48 -2.31
C SER A 178 -8.22 -5.46 -3.35
N ARG A 179 -8.51 -6.68 -2.91
CA ARG A 179 -9.32 -7.61 -3.69
C ARG A 179 -10.73 -7.06 -3.72
N ASP A 180 -11.00 -6.30 -4.78
CA ASP A 180 -12.27 -5.64 -5.03
C ASP A 180 -13.24 -6.54 -5.80
N PHE A 181 -14.50 -6.14 -5.83
CA PHE A 181 -15.59 -6.91 -6.44
C PHE A 181 -15.54 -7.07 -7.94
N CYS A 182 -15.91 -8.28 -8.35
CA CYS A 182 -16.80 -8.57 -9.48
C CYS A 182 -18.25 -8.69 -8.96
#